data_AF-A0A6B3N9A3-F1
#
_entry.id   AF-A0A6B3N9A3-F1
#
_cell.length_a   1.000
_cell.length_b   1.000
_cell.length_c   1.000
_cell.angle_alpha   90.00
_cell.angle_beta   90.00
_cell.angle_gamma   90.00
#
_symmetry.space_group_name_H-M   'P 1'
#
loop_
_entity.id
_entity.type
_entity.pdbx_description
1 polymer ?
#
loop_
_entity_poly.entity_id
_entity_poly.type
_entity_poly.pdbx_seq_one_letter_code
_entity_poly.pdbx_strand_id
1 'polypeptide(L)'
;MNKHNHKQDVGQLGEELVTEWLRQNNWVILHRRWRCRWGEIDIIGKSEAAKQRQECLVFVEVKTRSQGSWDANGLLAITPSKQGRLRRSAELFLADNSAVQNLICRFDVALVSCQRLCQNSRRAQNSLPDLSVAIDSTILLPSLHLGKSVLWAGYQFILQDYIQSAFE
;
A
#
# COMPACT_ATOMS: atom_id res chain seq x y z
N MET A 1 -20.16 12.32 24.70
CA MET A 1 -18.72 12.10 24.45
C MET A 1 -18.53 10.64 24.08
N ASN A 2 -18.70 10.27 22.80
CA ASN A 2 -18.70 8.88 22.36
C ASN A 2 -17.37 8.55 21.67
N LYS A 3 -16.53 7.75 22.36
CA LYS A 3 -15.32 7.15 21.80
C LYS A 3 -15.73 6.00 20.89
N HIS A 4 -16.04 6.28 19.62
CA HIS A 4 -16.07 5.23 18.59
C HIS A 4 -14.64 4.78 18.34
N ASN A 5 -14.27 3.65 18.96
CA ASN A 5 -13.04 2.94 18.69
C ASN A 5 -13.14 2.36 17.26
N HIS A 6 -12.88 3.20 16.25
CA HIS A 6 -12.78 2.78 14.86
C HIS A 6 -11.58 1.84 14.77
N LYS A 7 -11.85 0.53 14.84
CA LYS A 7 -10.87 -0.50 14.51
C LYS A 7 -10.54 -0.32 13.04
N GLN A 8 -9.46 0.41 12.76
CA GLN A 8 -8.98 0.60 11.39
C GLN A 8 -8.75 -0.77 10.75
N ASP A 9 -9.24 -0.92 9.52
CA ASP A 9 -9.03 -2.15 8.77
C ASP A 9 -7.51 -2.31 8.53
N VAL A 10 -6.96 -3.46 8.92
CA VAL A 10 -5.54 -3.76 8.73
C VAL A 10 -5.15 -3.69 7.24
N GLY A 11 -6.10 -3.96 6.34
CA GLY A 11 -5.93 -3.76 4.90
C GLY A 11 -5.66 -2.30 4.54
N GLN A 12 -6.43 -1.36 5.11
CA GLN A 12 -6.24 0.09 4.89
C GLN A 12 -4.92 0.58 5.47
N LEU A 13 -4.50 0.07 6.63
CA LEU A 13 -3.19 0.39 7.20
C LEU A 13 -2.05 -0.11 6.29
N GLY A 14 -2.16 -1.32 5.74
CA GLY A 14 -1.18 -1.80 4.77
C GLY A 14 -1.15 -0.97 3.48
N GLU A 15 -2.30 -0.52 2.99
CA GLU A 15 -2.37 0.40 1.84
C GLU A 15 -1.72 1.75 2.13
N GLU A 16 -1.92 2.32 3.33
CA GLU A 16 -1.24 3.56 3.71
C GLU A 16 0.28 3.37 3.81
N LEU A 17 0.75 2.25 4.36
CA LEU A 17 2.18 1.92 4.41
C LEU A 17 2.79 1.90 3.00
N VAL A 18 2.12 1.27 2.03
CA VAL A 18 2.58 1.21 0.63
C VAL A 18 2.53 2.59 -0.02
N THR A 19 1.46 3.36 0.24
CA THR A 19 1.33 4.74 -0.25
C THR A 19 2.51 5.59 0.19
N GLU A 20 2.87 5.52 1.46
CA GLU A 20 3.99 6.29 2.01
C GLU A 20 5.33 5.79 1.48
N TRP A 21 5.51 4.47 1.33
CA TRP A 21 6.71 3.91 0.70
C TRP A 21 6.86 4.41 -0.74
N LEU A 22 5.78 4.43 -1.52
CA LEU A 22 5.78 4.95 -2.89
C LEU A 22 6.17 6.43 -2.93
N ARG A 23 5.63 7.27 -2.05
CA ARG A 23 6.02 8.69 -1.95
C ARG A 23 7.51 8.86 -1.67
N GLN A 24 8.04 8.11 -0.70
CA GLN A 24 9.47 8.12 -0.38
C GLN A 24 10.35 7.58 -1.52
N ASN A 25 9.77 6.81 -2.44
CA ASN A 25 10.41 6.29 -3.64
C ASN A 25 10.04 7.09 -4.92
N ASN A 26 9.68 8.37 -4.76
CA ASN A 26 9.49 9.33 -5.85
C ASN A 26 8.30 9.05 -6.77
N TRP A 27 7.22 8.52 -6.20
CA TRP A 27 5.92 8.41 -6.86
C TRP A 27 4.99 9.50 -6.35
N VAL A 28 4.33 10.18 -7.28
CA VAL A 28 3.20 11.07 -7.00
C VAL A 28 1.94 10.23 -6.94
N ILE A 29 1.30 10.18 -5.77
CA ILE A 29 0.05 9.44 -5.60
C ILE A 29 -1.09 10.27 -6.17
N LEU A 30 -1.71 9.79 -7.24
CA LEU A 30 -2.85 10.44 -7.89
C LEU A 30 -4.15 10.08 -7.17
N HIS A 31 -4.36 8.80 -6.90
CA HIS A 31 -5.56 8.29 -6.24
C HIS A 31 -5.24 7.10 -5.35
N ARG A 32 -6.14 6.89 -4.38
CA ARG A 32 -6.20 5.71 -3.51
C ARG A 32 -7.62 5.19 -3.48
N ARG A 33 -7.79 3.87 -3.48
CA ARG A 33 -9.09 3.17 -3.49
C ARG A 33 -10.01 3.73 -4.56
N TRP A 34 -9.49 3.89 -5.77
CA TRP A 34 -10.27 4.40 -6.90
C TRP A 34 -11.26 3.34 -7.35
N ARG A 35 -12.56 3.68 -7.37
CA ARG A 35 -13.63 2.73 -7.64
C ARG A 35 -14.34 3.04 -8.95
N CYS A 36 -14.69 1.99 -9.65
CA CYS A 36 -15.57 2.06 -10.81
C CYS A 36 -16.46 0.81 -10.91
N ARG A 37 -17.27 0.73 -11.98
CA ARG A 37 -18.17 -0.41 -12.21
C ARG A 37 -17.46 -1.77 -12.36
N TRP A 38 -16.17 -1.77 -12.72
CA TRP A 38 -15.37 -2.99 -12.92
C TRP A 38 -14.63 -3.45 -11.66
N GLY A 39 -14.46 -2.58 -10.67
CA GLY A 39 -13.77 -2.90 -9.42
C GLY A 39 -13.12 -1.68 -8.77
N GLU A 40 -12.13 -1.96 -7.92
CA GLU A 40 -11.34 -0.98 -7.19
C GLU A 40 -9.86 -1.15 -7.57
N ILE A 41 -9.13 -0.03 -7.62
CA ILE A 41 -7.67 0.00 -7.69
C ILE A 41 -7.17 0.64 -6.40
N ASP A 42 -6.33 -0.08 -5.65
CA ASP A 42 -5.92 0.34 -4.31
C ASP A 42 -5.09 1.62 -4.36
N ILE A 43 -4.11 1.71 -5.26
CA ILE A 43 -3.27 2.90 -5.43
C ILE A 43 -3.02 3.16 -6.92
N ILE A 44 -3.13 4.44 -7.31
CA ILE A 44 -2.74 4.93 -8.63
C ILE A 44 -1.63 5.96 -8.43
N GLY A 45 -0.45 5.68 -8.97
CA GLY A 45 0.74 6.53 -8.84
C GLY A 45 1.29 6.94 -10.20
N LYS A 46 1.93 8.10 -10.26
CA LYS A 46 2.68 8.58 -11.41
C LYS A 46 4.14 8.75 -11.03
N SER A 47 5.06 8.35 -11.90
CA SER A 47 6.47 8.62 -11.63
C SER A 47 6.77 10.12 -11.66
N GLU A 48 7.64 10.56 -10.77
CA GLU A 48 8.10 11.95 -10.77
C GLU A 48 9.05 12.19 -11.97
N ALA A 49 8.62 13.00 -12.92
CA ALA A 49 9.31 13.23 -14.21
C ALA A 49 10.79 13.67 -14.04
N ALA A 50 11.10 14.43 -12.99
CA ALA A 50 12.46 14.89 -12.73
C ALA A 50 13.44 13.76 -12.34
N LYS A 51 12.93 12.58 -11.95
CA LYS A 51 13.72 11.48 -11.40
C LYS A 51 13.66 10.20 -12.25
N GLN A 52 12.87 10.18 -13.33
CA GLN A 52 12.81 9.04 -14.25
C GLN A 52 13.01 9.48 -15.70
N ARG A 53 13.67 8.65 -16.50
CA ARG A 53 13.88 8.90 -17.93
C ARG A 53 12.57 8.91 -18.74
N GLN A 54 11.54 8.23 -18.24
CA GLN A 54 10.24 8.14 -18.88
C GLN A 54 9.15 8.18 -17.81
N GLU A 55 8.13 9.02 -18.03
CA GLU A 55 6.95 9.05 -17.16
C GLU A 55 6.15 7.76 -17.33
N CYS A 56 5.70 7.20 -16.21
CA CYS A 56 4.84 6.02 -16.19
C CYS A 56 3.76 6.17 -15.12
N LEU A 57 2.68 5.44 -15.34
CA LEU A 57 1.55 5.33 -14.44
C LEU A 57 1.50 3.92 -13.87
N VAL A 58 1.47 3.80 -12.55
CA VAL A 58 1.35 2.52 -11.85
C VAL A 58 -0.04 2.37 -11.26
N PHE A 59 -0.62 1.20 -11.48
CA PHE A 59 -1.82 0.74 -10.80
C PHE A 59 -1.40 -0.39 -9.85
N VAL A 60 -1.44 -0.12 -8.55
CA VAL A 60 -0.89 -1.02 -7.54
C VAL A 60 -2.01 -1.70 -6.78
N GLU A 61 -1.96 -3.02 -6.70
CA GLU A 61 -2.76 -3.82 -5.77
C GLU A 61 -1.94 -4.06 -4.49
N VAL A 62 -2.54 -3.83 -3.33
CA VAL A 62 -1.92 -4.05 -2.02
C VAL A 62 -2.50 -5.29 -1.36
N LYS A 63 -1.65 -6.26 -1.04
CA LYS A 63 -2.05 -7.45 -0.28
C LYS A 63 -1.45 -7.43 1.11
N THR A 64 -2.31 -7.20 2.09
CA THR A 64 -1.95 -7.26 3.51
C THR A 64 -2.35 -8.61 4.11
N ARG A 65 -1.39 -9.31 4.72
CA ARG A 65 -1.57 -10.64 5.32
C ARG A 65 -0.94 -10.72 6.71
N SER A 66 -1.52 -11.54 7.58
CA SER A 66 -0.93 -11.77 8.90
C SER A 66 0.34 -12.63 8.79
N GLN A 67 1.33 -12.40 9.66
CA GLN A 67 2.51 -13.29 9.71
C GLN A 67 2.07 -14.75 9.89
N GLY A 68 2.63 -15.64 9.07
CA GLY A 68 2.33 -17.07 9.06
C GLY A 68 1.22 -17.52 8.09
N SER A 69 0.48 -16.60 7.47
CA SER A 69 -0.50 -16.91 6.40
C SER A 69 0.09 -16.72 5.00
N TRP A 70 1.37 -17.07 4.81
CA TRP A 70 2.06 -16.96 3.53
C TRP A 70 1.88 -18.25 2.75
N ASP A 71 0.91 -18.28 1.85
CA ASP A 71 1.11 -19.05 0.63
C ASP A 71 2.10 -18.26 -0.25
N ALA A 72 2.97 -18.95 -0.99
CA ALA A 72 4.03 -18.36 -1.82
C ALA A 72 3.50 -17.54 -3.03
N ASN A 73 2.28 -16.99 -2.93
CA ASN A 73 1.35 -16.83 -4.04
C ASN A 73 0.91 -15.38 -4.27
N GLY A 74 1.69 -14.38 -3.80
CA GLY A 74 1.38 -12.96 -4.02
C GLY A 74 0.95 -12.65 -5.47
N LEU A 75 1.63 -13.30 -6.44
CA LEU A 75 1.34 -13.34 -7.87
C LEU A 75 0.14 -14.23 -8.26
N LEU A 76 0.04 -15.48 -7.76
CA LEU A 76 -1.07 -16.39 -8.12
C LEU A 76 -2.45 -15.83 -7.70
N ALA A 77 -2.48 -14.93 -6.72
CA ALA A 77 -3.71 -14.25 -6.30
C ALA A 77 -4.16 -13.14 -7.27
N ILE A 78 -3.39 -12.78 -8.29
CA ILE A 78 -3.81 -11.93 -9.42
C ILE A 78 -4.24 -12.83 -10.58
N THR A 79 -5.39 -13.48 -10.39
CA THR A 79 -5.96 -14.40 -11.38
C THR A 79 -6.24 -13.68 -12.71
N PRO A 80 -6.30 -14.38 -13.86
CA PRO A 80 -6.61 -13.76 -15.15
C PRO A 80 -7.92 -12.94 -15.15
N SER A 81 -8.92 -13.39 -14.39
CA SER A 81 -10.18 -12.64 -14.20
C SER A 81 -9.92 -11.31 -13.47
N LYS A 82 -9.10 -11.32 -12.42
CA LYS A 82 -8.73 -10.10 -11.69
C LYS A 82 -7.90 -9.14 -12.55
N GLN A 83 -6.95 -9.67 -13.33
CA GLN A 83 -6.20 -8.87 -14.30
C GLN A 83 -7.14 -8.17 -15.30
N GLY A 84 -8.10 -8.90 -15.88
CA GLY A 84 -9.07 -8.33 -16.81
C GLY A 84 -9.91 -7.21 -16.19
N ARG A 85 -10.28 -7.34 -14.90
CA ARG A 85 -10.99 -6.28 -14.18
C ARG A 85 -10.10 -5.07 -13.91
N LEU A 86 -8.85 -5.28 -13.50
CA LEU A 86 -7.89 -4.20 -13.27
C LEU A 86 -7.60 -3.43 -14.56
N ARG A 87 -7.42 -4.12 -15.71
CA ARG A 87 -7.24 -3.47 -17.01
C ARG A 87 -8.43 -2.58 -17.37
N ARG A 88 -9.66 -3.08 -17.27
CA ARG A 88 -10.87 -2.28 -17.54
C ARG A 88 -11.04 -1.10 -16.59
N SER A 89 -10.66 -1.26 -15.32
CA SER A 89 -10.64 -0.16 -14.36
C SER A 89 -9.61 0.90 -14.77
N ALA A 90 -8.41 0.49 -15.15
CA ALA A 90 -7.36 1.39 -15.62
C ALA A 90 -7.73 2.12 -16.91
N GLU A 91 -8.31 1.43 -17.89
CA GLU A 91 -8.83 2.03 -19.13
C GLU A 91 -9.84 3.15 -18.84
N LEU A 92 -10.78 2.89 -17.92
CA LEU A 92 -11.76 3.89 -17.53
C LEU A 92 -11.11 5.07 -16.78
N PHE A 93 -10.15 4.80 -15.89
CA PHE A 93 -9.39 5.85 -15.25
C PHE A 93 -8.67 6.75 -16.26
N LEU A 94 -8.01 6.17 -17.26
CA LEU A 94 -7.29 6.91 -18.31
C LEU A 94 -8.24 7.73 -19.17
N ALA A 95 -9.41 7.18 -19.52
CA ALA A 95 -10.44 7.89 -20.28
C ALA A 95 -10.94 9.16 -19.56
N ASP A 96 -11.02 9.10 -18.23
CA ASP A 96 -11.43 10.23 -17.39
C ASP A 96 -10.28 11.22 -17.10
N ASN A 97 -9.03 10.87 -17.42
CA ASN A 97 -7.83 11.63 -17.05
C ASN A 97 -6.88 11.87 -18.23
N SER A 98 -7.24 12.81 -19.10
CA SER A 98 -6.49 13.12 -20.33
C SER A 98 -5.03 13.54 -20.11
N ALA A 99 -4.69 14.09 -18.94
CA ALA A 99 -3.33 14.49 -18.59
C ALA A 99 -2.35 13.30 -18.46
N VAL A 100 -2.85 12.08 -18.26
CA VAL A 100 -2.04 10.87 -18.07
C VAL A 100 -2.37 9.75 -19.06
N GLN A 101 -3.30 9.99 -19.99
CA GLN A 101 -3.83 8.96 -20.91
C GLN A 101 -2.77 8.31 -21.81
N ASN A 102 -1.69 9.02 -22.12
CA ASN A 102 -0.63 8.57 -23.03
C ASN A 102 0.61 8.02 -22.31
N LEU A 103 0.56 7.91 -20.98
CA LEU A 103 1.67 7.37 -20.20
C LEU A 103 1.74 5.85 -20.31
N ILE A 104 2.95 5.30 -20.23
CA ILE A 104 3.13 3.86 -20.11
C ILE A 104 2.50 3.40 -18.80
N CYS A 105 1.61 2.42 -18.88
CA CYS A 105 0.93 1.86 -17.74
C CYS A 105 1.63 0.59 -17.26
N ARG A 106 1.69 0.42 -15.94
CA ARG A 106 2.23 -0.76 -15.29
C ARG A 106 1.31 -1.21 -14.17
N PHE A 107 1.08 -2.52 -14.06
CA PHE A 107 0.33 -3.09 -12.96
C PHE A 107 1.30 -3.71 -11.95
N ASP A 108 1.28 -3.22 -10.73
CA ASP A 108 2.20 -3.63 -9.67
C ASP A 108 1.44 -4.32 -8.53
N VAL A 109 2.18 -5.11 -7.74
CA VAL A 109 1.65 -5.74 -6.52
C VAL A 109 2.58 -5.46 -5.35
N ALA A 110 2.04 -4.94 -4.26
CA ALA A 110 2.74 -4.77 -3.00
C ALA A 110 2.31 -5.83 -1.98
N LEU A 111 3.27 -6.54 -1.39
CA LEU A 111 3.02 -7.57 -0.39
C LEU A 111 3.38 -7.06 1.00
N VAL A 112 2.38 -6.95 1.87
CA VAL A 112 2.53 -6.42 3.23
C VAL A 112 2.26 -7.53 4.24
N SER A 113 3.23 -7.79 5.11
CA SER A 113 3.03 -8.58 6.32
C SER A 113 2.57 -7.69 7.45
N CYS A 114 1.64 -8.16 8.26
CA CYS A 114 1.24 -7.52 9.51
C CYS A 114 1.25 -8.53 10.67
N GLN A 115 1.63 -8.09 11.86
CA GLN A 115 1.52 -8.88 13.09
C GLN A 115 0.94 -7.97 14.16
N ARG A 116 -0.17 -8.37 14.78
CA ARG A 116 -0.73 -7.58 15.90
C ARG A 116 0.19 -7.71 17.10
N LEU A 117 0.57 -6.60 17.70
CA LEU A 117 1.33 -6.61 18.96
C LEU A 117 0.36 -6.99 20.08
N CYS A 118 0.58 -8.14 20.73
CA CYS A 118 -0.21 -8.51 21.90
C CYS A 118 0.31 -7.73 23.13
N GLN A 119 -0.58 -7.02 23.83
CA GLN A 119 -0.24 -6.22 25.03
C GLN A 119 0.04 -7.06 26.29
N ASN A 120 0.49 -8.31 26.14
CA ASN A 120 0.77 -9.19 27.28
C ASN A 120 2.28 -9.39 27.47
N SER A 121 2.95 -8.30 27.85
CA SER A 121 4.22 -8.32 28.56
C SER A 121 4.26 -7.16 29.57
N ARG A 122 3.47 -7.24 30.65
CA ARG A 122 3.65 -6.39 31.86
C ARG A 122 4.99 -6.64 32.59
N ARG A 123 6.04 -7.09 31.89
CA ARG A 123 7.36 -7.42 32.45
C ARG A 123 8.56 -6.89 31.65
N ALA A 124 8.34 -6.00 30.67
CA ALA A 124 9.43 -5.29 30.00
C ALA A 124 9.10 -3.81 29.77
N GLN A 125 8.47 -3.15 30.75
CA GLN A 125 8.54 -1.68 30.83
C GLN A 125 9.90 -1.35 31.45
N ASN A 126 10.91 -1.23 30.61
CA ASN A 126 12.13 -0.44 30.80
C ASN A 126 13.04 -0.70 29.59
N SER A 127 12.80 0.02 28.47
CA SER A 127 13.76 0.31 27.36
C SER A 127 13.16 0.39 25.95
N LEU A 128 11.92 0.86 25.77
CA LEU A 128 11.49 1.36 24.46
C LEU A 128 10.83 2.73 24.67
N PRO A 129 11.22 3.78 23.92
CA PRO A 129 10.54 5.06 24.03
C PRO A 129 9.08 4.85 23.63
N ASP A 130 8.20 5.29 24.49
CA ASP A 130 6.75 5.23 24.31
C ASP A 130 6.36 6.14 23.13
N LEU A 131 6.28 5.56 21.93
CA LEU A 131 5.75 6.20 20.73
C LEU A 131 4.20 6.20 20.69
N SER A 132 3.53 6.08 21.85
CA SER A 132 2.09 6.31 21.96
C SER A 132 1.70 7.79 22.02
N VAL A 133 2.66 8.71 21.78
CA VAL A 133 2.35 10.11 21.51
C VAL A 133 1.39 10.16 20.34
N ALA A 134 0.18 10.64 20.61
CA ALA A 134 -0.87 10.90 19.65
C ALA A 134 -0.29 11.48 18.37
N ILE A 135 -0.72 10.96 17.23
CA ILE A 135 -0.29 11.57 15.99
C ILE A 135 -1.47 11.78 15.06
N ASP A 136 -1.78 13.06 14.91
CA ASP A 136 -2.32 13.65 13.70
C ASP A 136 -1.81 12.93 12.44
N SER A 137 -2.63 12.96 11.40
CA SER A 137 -2.41 12.42 10.06
C SER A 137 -1.19 13.00 9.29
N THR A 138 -0.11 13.39 9.98
CA THR A 138 1.02 14.15 9.43
C THR A 138 2.41 13.74 9.97
N ILE A 139 2.56 12.63 10.73
CA ILE A 139 3.93 12.09 10.92
C ILE A 139 4.33 11.30 9.68
N LEU A 140 5.33 11.84 8.99
CA LEU A 140 6.18 11.09 8.07
C LEU A 140 6.60 9.79 8.77
N LEU A 141 6.17 8.66 8.23
CA LEU A 141 6.73 7.38 8.64
C LEU A 141 8.25 7.44 8.43
N PRO A 142 9.05 6.84 9.34
CA PRO A 142 10.49 6.74 9.14
C PRO A 142 10.79 6.07 7.80
N SER A 143 12.00 6.27 7.25
CA SER A 143 12.40 5.74 5.94
C SER A 143 11.97 4.28 5.76
N LEU A 144 11.00 4.07 4.87
CA LEU A 144 10.39 2.78 4.62
C LEU A 144 11.28 2.03 3.64
N HIS A 145 11.78 0.89 4.07
CA HIS A 145 12.61 0.01 3.25
C HIS A 145 11.96 -1.37 3.15
N LEU A 146 12.09 -1.99 1.98
CA LEU A 146 11.66 -3.37 1.76
C LEU A 146 12.30 -4.29 2.81
N GLY A 147 11.49 -5.18 3.39
CA GLY A 147 11.90 -6.14 4.41
C GLY A 147 12.17 -5.54 5.81
N LYS A 148 12.08 -4.22 6.01
CA LYS A 148 12.22 -3.59 7.34
C LYS A 148 10.87 -3.46 8.03
N SER A 149 10.86 -3.70 9.34
CA SER A 149 9.64 -3.61 10.14
C SER A 149 9.37 -2.19 10.62
N VAL A 150 8.08 -1.86 10.69
CA VAL A 150 7.58 -0.59 11.20
C VAL A 150 6.45 -0.87 12.19
N LEU A 151 6.51 -0.21 13.35
CA LEU A 151 5.45 -0.30 14.36
C LEU A 151 4.45 0.81 14.12
N TRP A 152 3.19 0.46 13.90
CA TRP A 152 2.15 1.44 13.62
C TRP A 152 0.77 0.91 14.00
N ALA A 153 -0.05 1.74 14.64
CA ALA A 153 -1.43 1.44 15.06
C ALA A 153 -1.60 0.11 15.85
N GLY A 154 -0.61 -0.29 16.65
CA GLY A 154 -0.64 -1.55 17.42
C GLY A 154 -0.27 -2.80 16.62
N TYR A 155 0.27 -2.63 15.42
CA TYR A 155 0.78 -3.69 14.57
C TYR A 155 2.26 -3.47 14.26
N GLN A 156 2.96 -4.56 14.01
CA GLN A 156 4.23 -4.58 13.30
C GLN A 156 3.95 -4.89 11.83
N PHE A 157 4.27 -3.96 10.95
CA PHE A 157 4.18 -4.14 9.50
C PHE A 157 5.54 -4.36 8.87
N ILE A 158 5.58 -5.08 7.74
CA ILE A 158 6.73 -5.21 6.87
C ILE A 158 6.21 -5.14 5.43
N LEU A 159 6.69 -4.17 4.63
CA LEU A 159 6.56 -4.28 3.18
C LEU A 159 7.55 -5.33 2.71
N GLN A 160 7.07 -6.54 2.45
CA GLN A 160 7.93 -7.68 2.14
C GLN A 160 8.48 -7.59 0.72
N ASP A 161 7.62 -7.24 -0.23
CA ASP A 161 7.98 -7.23 -1.64
C ASP A 161 7.14 -6.18 -2.41
N TYR A 162 7.70 -5.72 -3.52
CA TYR A 162 7.07 -4.83 -4.49
C TYR A 162 7.34 -5.35 -5.90
N ILE A 163 6.36 -6.08 -6.44
CA ILE A 163 6.47 -6.77 -7.72
C ILE A 163 6.03 -5.81 -8.82
N GLN A 164 7.00 -5.34 -9.60
CA GLN A 164 6.76 -4.47 -10.75
C GLN A 164 6.30 -5.28 -11.96
N SER A 165 5.39 -4.71 -12.76
CA SER A 165 4.87 -5.38 -13.97
C SER A 165 4.37 -6.80 -13.66
N ALA A 166 3.59 -6.94 -12.59
CA ALA A 166 3.09 -8.22 -12.11
C ALA A 166 2.25 -8.96 -13.16
N PHE A 167 1.70 -8.23 -14.13
CA PHE A 167 1.12 -8.75 -15.37
C PHE A 167 1.14 -7.68 -16.46
N GLU A 168 1.02 -8.13 -17.72
CA GLU A 168 0.91 -7.29 -18.92
C GLU A 168 -0.53 -6.82 -19.18
#